data_AF-A0A6I1CT65-F1
#
_entry.id   AF-A0A6I1CT65-F1
#
_cell.length_a   1.000
_cell.length_b   1.000
_cell.length_c   1.000
_cell.angle_alpha   90.00
_cell.angle_beta   90.00
_cell.angle_gamma   90.00
#
_symmetry.space_group_name_H-M   'P 1'
#
loop_
_entity.id
_entity.type
_entity.pdbx_description
1 polymer ?
#
loop_
_entity_poly.entity_id
_entity_poly.type
_entity_poly.pdbx_seq_one_letter_code
_entity_poly.pdbx_strand_id
1 'polypeptide(L)'
;MLSDIELEAMCWKVDAELKKHAANHDPDWWGIYHLWDSPNGDWVSEEDWNKVFRNRPFYMATAYMLWVNNGYNVREVCRTYNEDGLPGLNALCNEVLDEEDGTGCYFTEVECDECGAGWSADCVCDVGAEG
;
A
#
# COMPACT_ATOMS: atom_id res chain seq x y z
N MET A 1 -19.40 -4.88 -11.63
CA MET A 1 -18.64 -6.00 -11.06
C MET A 1 -17.23 -5.90 -11.62
N LEU A 2 -16.23 -5.85 -10.75
CA LEU A 2 -14.81 -5.82 -11.09
C LEU A 2 -14.39 -7.17 -11.68
N SER A 3 -13.76 -7.13 -12.85
CA SER A 3 -13.23 -8.29 -13.56
C SER A 3 -11.79 -8.58 -13.11
N ASP A 4 -11.42 -9.87 -13.01
CA ASP A 4 -10.05 -10.30 -12.73
C ASP A 4 -9.06 -9.85 -13.82
N ILE A 5 -9.43 -10.01 -15.09
CA ILE A 5 -8.62 -9.57 -16.24
C ILE A 5 -8.40 -8.05 -16.21
N GLU A 6 -9.45 -7.28 -15.90
CA GLU A 6 -9.35 -5.81 -15.87
C GLU A 6 -8.50 -5.33 -14.69
N LEU A 7 -8.68 -5.94 -13.51
CA LEU A 7 -7.89 -5.62 -12.32
C LEU A 7 -6.41 -5.93 -12.55
N GLU A 8 -6.09 -7.13 -13.02
CA GLU A 8 -4.72 -7.55 -13.34
C GLU A 8 -4.07 -6.56 -14.33
N ALA A 9 -4.77 -6.22 -15.43
CA ALA A 9 -4.25 -5.29 -16.41
C ALA A 9 -4.05 -3.86 -15.85
N MET A 10 -4.89 -3.41 -14.92
CA MET A 10 -4.71 -2.12 -14.26
C MET A 10 -3.54 -2.14 -13.28
N CYS A 11 -3.41 -3.18 -12.47
CA CYS A 11 -2.33 -3.32 -11.51
C CYS A 11 -0.97 -3.38 -12.23
N TRP A 12 -0.86 -4.10 -13.36
CA TRP A 12 0.37 -4.10 -14.17
C TRP A 12 0.73 -2.73 -14.76
N LYS A 13 -0.28 -1.92 -15.13
CA LYS A 13 -0.02 -0.54 -15.59
C LYS A 13 0.50 0.34 -14.48
N VAL A 14 -0.07 0.21 -13.28
CA VAL A 14 0.38 0.95 -12.09
C VAL A 14 1.79 0.50 -11.69
N ASP A 15 2.05 -0.80 -11.67
CA ASP A 15 3.37 -1.36 -11.38
C ASP A 15 4.45 -0.74 -12.28
N ALA A 16 4.19 -0.71 -13.60
CA ALA A 16 5.09 -0.12 -14.57
C ALA A 16 5.24 1.41 -14.44
N GLU A 17 4.26 2.11 -13.87
CA GLU A 17 4.37 3.53 -13.55
C GLU A 17 5.21 3.75 -12.30
N LEU A 18 4.92 3.04 -11.20
CA LEU A 18 5.67 3.10 -9.94
C LEU A 18 7.16 2.75 -10.13
N LYS A 19 7.47 1.71 -10.91
CA LYS A 19 8.84 1.29 -11.22
C LYS A 19 9.70 2.37 -11.90
N LYS A 20 9.12 3.44 -12.45
CA LYS A 20 9.86 4.59 -13.01
C LYS A 20 10.33 5.57 -11.93
N HIS A 21 9.65 5.58 -10.80
CA HIS A 21 9.92 6.40 -9.62
C HIS A 21 10.72 5.63 -8.57
N ALA A 22 10.71 4.31 -8.67
CA ALA A 22 11.34 3.43 -7.71
C ALA A 22 12.85 3.64 -7.66
N ALA A 23 13.36 3.79 -6.45
CA ALA A 23 14.79 3.84 -6.17
C ALA A 23 15.07 3.11 -4.87
N ASN A 24 16.34 2.81 -4.63
CA ASN A 24 16.77 2.34 -3.32
C ASN A 24 16.62 3.51 -2.33
N HIS A 25 15.65 3.40 -1.44
CA HIS A 25 15.41 4.33 -0.34
C HIS A 25 15.73 3.62 0.98
N ASP A 26 16.09 4.43 1.98
CA ASP A 26 16.27 3.95 3.34
C ASP A 26 14.90 3.46 3.88
N PRO A 27 14.75 2.18 4.25
CA PRO A 27 13.49 1.61 4.72
C PRO A 27 12.97 2.27 6.02
N ASP A 28 13.83 3.00 6.75
CA ASP A 28 13.44 3.72 7.97
C ASP A 28 12.76 5.08 7.65
N TRP A 29 12.61 5.43 6.37
CA TRP A 29 12.00 6.70 5.96
C TRP A 29 10.48 6.63 5.86
N TRP A 30 9.87 7.74 6.24
CA TRP A 30 8.42 7.88 6.28
C TRP A 30 7.83 8.08 4.89
N GLY A 31 6.67 7.47 4.65
CA GLY A 31 5.95 7.61 3.38
C GLY A 31 6.71 6.96 2.24
N ILE A 32 7.24 5.75 2.44
CA ILE A 32 7.81 4.93 1.36
C ILE A 32 7.05 3.60 1.27
N TYR A 33 6.86 3.12 0.05
CA TYR A 33 6.15 1.88 -0.26
C TYR A 33 7.07 0.92 -1.00
N HIS A 34 7.17 -0.31 -0.51
CA HIS A 34 7.99 -1.35 -1.13
C HIS A 34 7.32 -1.88 -2.41
N LEU A 35 8.12 -2.11 -3.46
CA LEU A 35 7.67 -2.83 -4.64
C LEU A 35 8.13 -4.29 -4.55
N TRP A 36 7.19 -5.22 -4.36
CA TRP A 36 7.45 -6.65 -4.13
C TRP A 36 8.44 -7.30 -5.12
N ASP A 37 8.31 -7.00 -6.40
CA ASP A 37 9.14 -7.58 -7.48
C ASP A 37 10.40 -6.73 -7.79
N SER A 38 10.83 -5.86 -6.88
CA SER A 38 12.11 -5.16 -7.06
C SER A 38 13.28 -6.04 -6.63
N PRO A 39 14.23 -6.37 -7.55
CA PRO A 39 15.42 -7.15 -7.21
C PRO A 39 16.39 -6.41 -6.28
N ASN A 40 16.21 -5.10 -6.07
CA ASN A 40 17.07 -4.28 -5.23
C ASN A 40 16.37 -3.79 -3.95
N GLY A 41 15.15 -4.26 -3.68
CA GLY A 41 14.30 -3.70 -2.63
C GLY A 41 14.00 -2.22 -2.88
N ASP A 42 13.61 -1.87 -4.11
CA ASP A 42 13.29 -0.49 -4.48
C ASP A 42 11.95 -0.08 -3.84
N TRP A 43 11.92 1.18 -3.39
CA TRP A 43 10.77 1.80 -2.79
C TRP A 43 10.29 2.96 -3.65
N VAL A 44 9.05 3.39 -3.44
CA VAL A 44 8.51 4.64 -4.00
C VAL A 44 8.06 5.55 -2.88
N SER A 45 8.26 6.86 -3.05
CA SER A 45 7.75 7.85 -2.10
C SER A 45 6.22 7.91 -2.10
N GLU A 46 5.63 8.44 -1.04
CA GLU A 46 4.19 8.70 -0.92
C GLU A 46 3.72 9.72 -1.95
N GLU A 47 4.56 10.68 -2.29
CA GLU A 47 4.25 11.64 -3.36
C GLU A 47 4.10 10.92 -4.70
N ASP A 48 5.04 10.04 -5.06
CA ASP A 48 4.99 9.29 -6.31
C ASP A 48 3.86 8.26 -6.32
N TRP A 49 3.63 7.59 -5.19
CA TRP A 49 2.49 6.71 -4.95
C TRP A 49 1.18 7.44 -5.26
N ASN A 50 0.92 8.53 -4.53
CA ASN A 50 -0.29 9.32 -4.67
C ASN A 50 -0.44 9.89 -6.09
N LYS A 51 0.65 10.31 -6.72
CA LYS A 51 0.65 10.80 -8.10
C LYS A 51 0.18 9.74 -9.10
N VAL A 52 0.61 8.49 -8.95
CA VAL A 52 0.19 7.37 -9.82
C VAL A 52 -1.28 7.01 -9.61
N PHE A 53 -1.75 6.98 -8.35
CA PHE A 53 -3.11 6.56 -8.03
C PHE A 53 -4.17 7.67 -8.12
N ARG A 54 -3.79 8.95 -8.10
CA ARG A 54 -4.73 10.10 -8.09
C ARG A 54 -5.79 10.07 -9.19
N ASN A 55 -5.45 9.56 -10.37
CA ASN A 55 -6.36 9.50 -11.53
C ASN A 55 -6.89 8.08 -11.79
N ARG A 56 -6.81 7.20 -10.79
CA ARG A 56 -7.28 5.81 -10.86
C ARG A 56 -8.54 5.64 -10.01
N PRO A 57 -9.29 4.54 -10.19
CA PRO A 57 -10.36 4.21 -9.27
C PRO A 57 -9.85 4.18 -7.82
N PHE A 58 -10.64 4.70 -6.89
CA PHE A 58 -10.22 4.89 -5.49
C PHE A 58 -9.82 3.59 -4.78
N TYR A 59 -10.33 2.43 -5.21
CA TYR A 59 -9.98 1.11 -4.66
C TYR A 59 -8.64 0.56 -5.18
N MET A 60 -8.06 1.20 -6.18
CA MET A 60 -6.95 0.63 -6.96
C MET A 60 -5.68 0.49 -6.13
N ALA A 61 -5.40 1.42 -5.23
CA ALA A 61 -4.24 1.36 -4.34
C ALA A 61 -4.32 0.14 -3.42
N THR A 62 -5.46 -0.03 -2.74
CA THR A 62 -5.73 -1.20 -1.87
C THR A 62 -5.69 -2.51 -2.65
N ALA A 63 -6.31 -2.56 -3.84
CA ALA A 63 -6.32 -3.76 -4.66
C ALA A 63 -4.93 -4.15 -5.19
N TYR A 64 -4.11 -3.16 -5.55
CA TYR A 64 -2.71 -3.36 -5.94
C TYR A 64 -1.89 -3.88 -4.75
N MET A 65 -2.05 -3.29 -3.55
CA MET A 65 -1.40 -3.80 -2.34
C MET A 65 -1.76 -5.26 -2.10
N LEU A 66 -3.04 -5.60 -2.09
CA LEU A 66 -3.48 -6.98 -1.84
C LEU A 66 -2.88 -7.98 -2.82
N TRP A 67 -2.97 -7.68 -4.12
CA TRP A 67 -2.56 -8.61 -5.15
C TRP A 67 -1.05 -8.70 -5.34
N VAL A 68 -0.38 -7.55 -5.47
CA VAL A 68 1.04 -7.49 -5.83
C VAL A 68 1.93 -7.64 -4.60
N ASN A 69 1.55 -7.04 -3.48
CA ASN A 69 2.39 -6.99 -2.29
C ASN A 69 1.95 -7.99 -1.20
N ASN A 70 0.65 -8.23 -1.01
CA ASN A 70 0.14 -9.10 0.06
C ASN A 70 -0.14 -10.55 -0.37
N GLY A 71 0.22 -10.92 -1.61
CA GLY A 71 0.15 -12.30 -2.10
C GLY A 71 -1.26 -12.85 -2.31
N TYR A 72 -2.31 -12.02 -2.24
CA TYR A 72 -3.68 -12.46 -2.49
C TYR A 72 -3.88 -12.84 -3.96
N ASN A 73 -4.75 -13.81 -4.23
CA ASN A 73 -5.13 -14.09 -5.60
C ASN A 73 -5.98 -12.95 -6.18
N VAL A 74 -5.75 -12.55 -7.44
CA VAL A 74 -6.55 -11.52 -8.13
C VAL A 74 -8.05 -11.80 -8.09
N ARG A 75 -8.46 -13.07 -8.13
CA ARG A 75 -9.88 -13.47 -8.03
C ARG A 75 -10.44 -13.23 -6.64
N GLU A 76 -9.64 -13.40 -5.60
CA GLU A 76 -10.06 -13.13 -4.22
C GLU A 76 -10.25 -11.63 -4.00
N VAL A 77 -9.30 -10.81 -4.48
CA VAL A 77 -9.43 -9.34 -4.46
C VAL A 77 -10.69 -8.90 -5.21
N CYS A 78 -10.93 -9.42 -6.42
CA CYS A 78 -12.14 -9.11 -7.17
C CYS A 78 -13.42 -9.57 -6.45
N ARG A 79 -13.44 -10.78 -5.88
CA ARG A 79 -14.60 -11.30 -5.13
C ARG A 79 -14.91 -10.38 -3.94
N THR A 80 -13.91 -10.09 -3.11
CA THR A 80 -14.07 -9.23 -1.93
C THR A 80 -14.58 -7.84 -2.31
N TYR A 81 -14.03 -7.22 -3.35
CA TYR A 81 -14.54 -5.91 -3.80
C TYR A 81 -15.97 -6.00 -4.34
N ASN A 82 -16.33 -7.08 -5.02
CA ASN A 82 -17.66 -7.25 -5.60
C ASN A 82 -18.74 -7.56 -4.56
N GLU A 83 -18.37 -8.21 -3.45
CA GLU A 83 -19.28 -8.56 -2.35
C GLU A 83 -19.40 -7.41 -1.34
N ASP A 84 -18.26 -6.85 -0.92
CA ASP A 84 -18.18 -5.94 0.24
C ASP A 84 -17.61 -4.55 -0.10
N GLY A 85 -17.22 -4.31 -1.36
CA GLY A 85 -16.64 -3.04 -1.80
C GLY A 85 -15.26 -2.76 -1.19
N LEU A 86 -14.92 -1.48 -1.10
CA LEU A 86 -13.66 -1.04 -0.47
C LEU A 86 -13.53 -1.47 1.01
N PRO A 87 -14.58 -1.42 1.86
CA PRO A 87 -14.47 -1.91 3.23
C PRO A 87 -13.96 -3.35 3.33
N GLY A 88 -14.41 -4.25 2.45
CA GLY A 88 -13.90 -5.62 2.40
C GLY A 88 -12.42 -5.70 2.01
N LEU A 89 -11.98 -4.90 1.03
CA LEU A 89 -10.57 -4.84 0.66
C LEU A 89 -9.69 -4.32 1.81
N ASN A 90 -10.13 -3.27 2.49
CA ASN A 90 -9.39 -2.69 3.62
C ASN A 90 -9.27 -3.69 4.79
N ALA A 91 -10.29 -4.52 5.03
CA ALA A 91 -10.24 -5.55 6.05
C ALA A 91 -9.15 -6.60 5.74
N LEU A 92 -8.97 -6.97 4.47
CA LEU A 92 -7.90 -7.89 4.04
C LEU A 92 -6.50 -7.25 4.09
N CYS A 93 -6.40 -5.95 3.79
CA CYS A 93 -5.11 -5.25 3.84
C CYS A 93 -4.51 -5.22 5.24
N ASN A 94 -5.36 -5.24 6.28
CA ASN A 94 -4.95 -5.23 7.68
C ASN A 94 -4.50 -6.60 8.21
N GLU A 95 -4.60 -7.69 7.44
CA GLU A 95 -4.52 -9.04 8.01
C GLU A 95 -3.11 -9.64 8.13
N VAL A 96 -2.07 -9.08 7.51
CA VAL A 96 -0.69 -9.62 7.62
C VAL A 96 0.36 -8.52 7.42
N LEU A 97 0.80 -7.90 8.52
CA LEU A 97 2.17 -7.39 8.65
C LEU A 97 2.95 -8.52 9.34
N ASP A 98 3.62 -9.38 8.57
CA ASP A 98 4.47 -10.43 9.13
C ASP A 98 5.88 -9.84 9.31
N GLU A 99 6.29 -9.62 10.55
CA GLU A 99 7.58 -8.99 10.88
C GLU A 99 8.77 -9.96 10.70
N GLU A 100 8.54 -11.26 10.44
CA GLU A 100 9.58 -12.30 10.54
C GLU A 100 10.17 -12.80 9.21
N ASP A 101 9.60 -12.47 8.05
CA ASP A 101 10.20 -12.85 6.76
C ASP A 101 10.79 -11.62 6.08
N GLY A 102 12.12 -11.60 5.88
CA GLY A 102 12.84 -10.56 5.13
C GLY A 102 12.46 -10.47 3.63
N THR A 103 11.26 -10.89 3.29
CA THR A 103 10.57 -10.83 2.00
C THR A 103 9.13 -10.30 2.12
N GLY A 104 8.60 -10.03 3.33
CA GLY A 104 7.19 -9.84 3.64
C GLY A 104 6.55 -8.49 3.28
N CYS A 105 5.22 -8.48 3.29
CA CYS A 105 4.35 -7.40 2.86
C CYS A 105 4.46 -6.18 3.78
N TYR A 106 4.90 -5.03 3.26
CA TYR A 106 4.96 -3.79 4.05
C TYR A 106 3.77 -2.90 3.73
N PHE A 107 2.84 -2.87 4.68
CA PHE A 107 2.03 -1.69 4.97
C PHE A 107 2.79 -0.88 6.03
N THR A 108 3.90 -0.24 5.68
CA THR A 108 4.51 0.73 6.58
C THR A 108 3.74 2.04 6.46
N GLU A 109 2.63 2.13 7.20
CA GLU A 109 2.49 3.35 7.99
C GLU A 109 3.62 3.30 9.00
N VAL A 110 4.67 4.07 8.74
CA VAL A 110 5.77 4.23 9.68
C VAL A 110 5.20 4.81 10.96
N GLU A 111 5.45 4.13 12.07
CA GLU A 111 5.00 4.50 13.39
C GLU A 111 5.79 5.72 13.90
N CYS A 112 5.13 6.63 14.62
CA CYS A 112 5.82 7.76 15.25
C CYS A 112 6.67 7.29 16.43
N ASP A 113 8.00 7.39 16.30
CA ASP A 113 8.95 7.11 17.40
C ASP A 113 8.64 7.89 18.70
N GLU A 114 7.94 9.03 18.62
CA GLU A 114 7.59 9.85 19.78
C GLU A 114 6.23 9.50 20.43
N CYS A 115 5.27 8.93 19.68
CA CYS A 115 3.92 8.69 20.22
C CYS A 115 3.33 7.29 19.97
N GLY A 116 4.00 6.44 19.17
CA GLY A 116 3.62 5.05 18.94
C GLY A 116 2.23 4.87 18.32
N ALA A 117 1.76 5.84 17.53
CA ALA A 117 0.48 5.74 16.83
C ALA A 117 0.72 5.50 15.33
N GLY A 118 0.21 4.38 14.80
CA GLY A 118 -0.02 4.20 13.37
C GLY A 118 -1.22 5.05 12.97
N TRP A 119 -1.01 6.01 12.07
CA TRP A 119 -2.05 6.97 11.71
C TRP A 119 -2.50 6.84 10.26
N SER A 120 -3.69 6.25 10.10
CA SER A 120 -4.59 6.61 9.02
C SER A 120 -4.84 8.12 9.07
N ALA A 121 -4.24 8.88 8.15
CA ALA A 121 -4.56 10.23 7.66
C ALA A 121 -5.02 11.37 8.61
N ASP A 122 -5.20 11.20 9.92
CA ASP A 122 -5.77 12.21 10.81
C ASP A 122 -4.78 12.75 11.87
N CYS A 123 -3.48 12.40 11.82
CA CYS A 123 -2.27 13.05 12.39
C CYS A 123 -2.32 14.35 13.22
N VAL A 124 -3.29 14.67 14.07
CA VAL A 124 -3.29 15.98 14.76
C VAL A 124 -2.35 15.96 15.98
N CYS A 125 -1.05 15.95 15.73
CA CYS A 125 -0.07 16.40 16.69
C CYS A 125 0.08 17.92 16.59
N ASP A 126 -0.92 18.67 17.07
CA ASP A 126 -0.78 20.11 17.30
C ASP A 126 -1.00 20.47 18.78
N VAL A 127 0.15 20.53 19.45
CA VAL A 127 0.63 21.51 20.46
C VAL A 127 -0.15 21.81 21.75
N GLY A 128 0.57 21.64 22.87
CA GLY A 128 0.80 22.76 23.79
C GLY A 128 0.49 22.51 25.28
N ALA A 129 1.50 22.86 26.10
CA ALA A 129 1.42 23.34 27.48
C ALA A 129 0.95 22.37 28.59
N GLU A 130 1.88 22.01 29.49
CA GLU A 130 1.88 22.26 30.94
C GLU A 130 2.65 21.16 31.69
N GLY A 131 3.73 21.55 32.39
CA GLY A 131 4.51 20.69 33.28
C GLY A 131 5.97 21.11 33.41
#